data_AF-A0A4S9VM17-F1
#
_entry.id   AF-A0A4S9VM17-F1
#
_cell.length_a   1.000
_cell.length_b   1.000
_cell.length_c   1.000
_cell.angle_alpha   90.00
_cell.angle_beta   90.00
_cell.angle_gamma   90.00
#
_symmetry.space_group_name_H-M   'P 1'
#
loop_
_entity.id
_entity.type
_entity.pdbx_description
1 polymer ?
#
loop_
_entity_poly.entity_id
_entity_poly.type
_entity_poly.pdbx_seq_one_letter_code
_entity_poly.pdbx_strand_id
1 'polypeptide(L)'
;MSNQPRTSGFREAISPYDEQTHSTASTPPSYQQWPEITHSVSPQDPANMSFAGKHGPIGDISVSSPGLESVWEGEGDKEVIVEPITQIPASPPERKSARICGLKRGLFLLLLVAALLGAIALGVGLGVGLGTKRKNESPAQVTTNTTTPGNSSDYLVGGALDPAYYSLEGAFNGSGLALASQSFGSGEYGELVLYFQHHSGSIRWQRLTPSNGWLGGSASEVVATDAKNSTPLSAVAYSLNGISTWHLFYVDNSNRLREKINSNATNIWEEGSLTGENHLVLDADQVGMQACWYGNDYGDVDYKHSPLPNQDNSTANSTTDSGTDVGMHLWYASGDTTFQQLGWRHGDKNWTYQQEWDDKNGHAGVGCYSWGKGTTTYVMMVNSHNTAEIWWEDTNINATSTSAHPINQWTNSSVAINNVHPSTSLGYTNAFYAQGMDGWITGHDMVWTSENTTINGSFKVDLRQGIPGTHLSVTTLPDQSGGDSLCVFYQTEGSDIMFATRDLVQGAWTAAALVVPGS
;
A
#
# COMPACT_ATOMS: atom_id res chain seq x y z
N MET A 1 -23.39 -67.12 -38.28
CA MET A 1 -24.80 -66.67 -38.24
C MET A 1 -24.90 -65.67 -37.08
N SER A 2 -25.42 -64.44 -37.15
CA SER A 2 -25.83 -63.51 -38.23
C SER A 2 -26.05 -62.13 -37.55
N ASN A 3 -25.65 -60.95 -38.04
CA ASN A 3 -24.90 -60.57 -39.25
C ASN A 3 -24.12 -59.23 -39.04
N GLN A 4 -23.67 -58.60 -40.14
CA GLN A 4 -22.98 -57.29 -40.26
C GLN A 4 -23.82 -56.38 -41.21
N PRO A 5 -23.60 -55.03 -41.39
CA PRO A 5 -22.34 -54.33 -41.76
C PRO A 5 -22.09 -52.97 -41.02
N ARG A 6 -20.99 -52.20 -41.14
CA ARG A 6 -19.76 -52.13 -41.98
C ARG A 6 -19.75 -51.14 -43.16
N THR A 7 -19.15 -49.95 -42.94
CA THR A 7 -18.50 -49.01 -43.90
C THR A 7 -17.48 -48.20 -43.08
N SER A 8 -16.17 -48.02 -43.34
CA SER A 8 -15.34 -47.72 -44.55
C SER A 8 -15.61 -46.34 -45.18
N GLY A 9 -14.64 -45.43 -45.33
CA GLY A 9 -13.21 -45.55 -45.01
C GLY A 9 -12.36 -44.28 -45.29
N PHE A 10 -11.04 -44.48 -45.40
CA PHE A 10 -9.99 -43.48 -45.64
C PHE A 10 -10.06 -42.76 -47.01
N ARG A 11 -9.61 -41.49 -47.07
CA ARG A 11 -8.52 -41.04 -47.96
C ARG A 11 -8.03 -39.60 -47.68
N GLU A 12 -6.72 -39.40 -47.82
CA GLU A 12 -6.02 -38.10 -47.84
C GLU A 12 -6.04 -37.45 -49.24
N ALA A 13 -5.89 -36.12 -49.35
CA ALA A 13 -5.15 -35.41 -50.41
C ALA A 13 -5.09 -33.86 -50.25
N ILE A 14 -4.03 -33.37 -49.58
CA ILE A 14 -3.13 -32.25 -49.92
C ILE A 14 -3.50 -31.25 -51.07
N SER A 15 -3.60 -29.95 -50.71
CA SER A 15 -3.15 -28.70 -51.44
C SER A 15 -3.85 -28.28 -52.78
N PRO A 16 -3.77 -27.00 -53.26
CA PRO A 16 -3.02 -25.84 -52.73
C PRO A 16 -3.79 -24.51 -52.57
N TYR A 17 -3.06 -23.52 -52.03
CA TYR A 17 -3.22 -22.05 -52.09
C TYR A 17 -4.36 -21.46 -52.95
N ASP A 18 -5.06 -20.48 -52.37
CA ASP A 18 -5.15 -19.17 -53.04
C ASP A 18 -5.10 -18.02 -52.01
N GLU A 19 -4.44 -16.93 -52.40
CA GLU A 19 -4.03 -15.83 -51.52
C GLU A 19 -4.87 -14.58 -51.84
N GLN A 20 -5.80 -14.19 -50.96
CA GLN A 20 -6.49 -12.90 -51.08
C GLN A 20 -6.45 -12.09 -49.78
N THR A 21 -5.52 -11.15 -49.79
CA THR A 21 -5.43 -10.04 -48.85
C THR A 21 -6.65 -9.13 -48.97
N HIS A 22 -7.48 -9.06 -47.93
CA HIS A 22 -8.37 -7.92 -47.72
C HIS A 22 -7.96 -7.14 -46.47
N SER A 23 -7.20 -6.07 -46.70
CA SER A 23 -6.98 -5.02 -45.71
C SER A 23 -8.30 -4.29 -45.47
N THR A 24 -8.90 -4.48 -44.30
CA THR A 24 -9.87 -3.55 -43.73
C THR A 24 -9.22 -2.88 -42.53
N ALA A 25 -8.82 -1.62 -42.71
CA ALA A 25 -8.30 -0.82 -41.61
C ALA A 25 -9.38 -0.66 -40.53
N SER A 26 -9.17 -1.27 -39.36
CA SER A 26 -9.97 -1.01 -38.16
C SER A 26 -9.59 0.36 -37.62
N THR A 27 -10.34 1.39 -38.00
CA THR A 27 -10.32 2.66 -37.27
C THR A 27 -10.60 2.40 -35.78
N PRO A 28 -9.81 2.94 -34.85
CA PRO A 28 -10.11 2.84 -33.43
C PRO A 28 -11.46 3.52 -33.15
N PRO A 29 -12.23 3.05 -32.15
CA PRO A 29 -13.49 3.68 -31.79
C PRO A 29 -13.23 5.12 -31.35
N SER A 30 -13.84 6.07 -32.06
CA SER A 30 -13.83 7.46 -31.65
C SER A 30 -14.53 7.59 -30.29
N TYR A 31 -13.81 8.06 -29.27
CA TYR A 31 -14.43 8.52 -28.03
C TYR A 31 -15.52 9.55 -28.39
N GLN A 32 -16.77 9.27 -28.02
CA GLN A 32 -17.79 10.31 -28.04
C GLN A 32 -17.42 11.34 -26.96
N GLN A 33 -16.92 12.50 -27.41
CA GLN A 33 -17.02 13.71 -26.62
C GLN A 33 -18.50 13.97 -26.34
N TRP A 34 -18.93 13.65 -25.13
CA TRP A 34 -20.22 14.11 -24.61
C TRP A 34 -20.15 15.64 -24.43
N PRO A 35 -21.24 16.37 -24.71
CA PRO A 35 -21.21 17.82 -24.73
C PRO A 35 -20.87 18.38 -23.35
N GLU A 36 -19.98 19.37 -23.35
CA GLU A 36 -19.58 20.14 -22.18
C GLU A 36 -20.79 20.90 -21.62
N ILE A 37 -21.47 20.34 -20.62
CA ILE A 37 -22.57 21.01 -19.91
C ILE A 37 -21.94 22.00 -18.93
N THR A 38 -21.68 23.22 -19.40
CA THR A 38 -21.21 24.34 -18.58
C THR A 38 -22.31 24.79 -17.62
N HIS A 39 -22.46 24.11 -16.48
CA HIS A 39 -23.17 24.66 -15.34
C HIS A 39 -22.24 25.58 -14.56
N SER A 40 -22.52 26.89 -14.63
CA SER A 40 -21.87 27.90 -13.80
C SER A 40 -22.24 27.71 -12.33
N VAL A 41 -21.47 26.91 -11.60
CA VAL A 41 -21.62 26.77 -10.15
C VAL A 41 -20.89 27.93 -9.48
N SER A 42 -21.66 28.86 -8.90
CA SER A 42 -21.14 29.86 -7.98
C SER A 42 -20.57 29.17 -6.74
N PRO A 43 -19.46 29.64 -6.13
CA PRO A 43 -19.01 29.11 -4.86
C PRO A 43 -20.11 29.25 -3.81
N GLN A 44 -20.45 28.15 -3.13
CA GLN A 44 -21.20 28.15 -1.89
C GLN A 44 -20.37 27.41 -0.84
N ASP A 45 -20.29 27.99 0.35
CA ASP A 45 -19.43 27.53 1.44
C ASP A 45 -19.77 26.09 1.89
N PRO A 46 -18.77 25.27 2.25
CA PRO A 46 -18.96 23.92 2.77
C PRO A 46 -19.44 23.95 4.23
N ALA A 47 -20.64 24.49 4.45
CA ALA A 47 -21.21 24.69 5.78
C ALA A 47 -22.75 24.48 5.81
N ASN A 48 -23.27 23.43 5.15
CA ASN A 48 -24.54 22.80 5.51
C ASN A 48 -24.81 21.49 4.73
N MET A 49 -24.49 20.35 5.33
CA MET A 49 -25.25 19.10 5.13
C MET A 49 -25.73 18.59 6.49
N SER A 50 -26.80 19.23 6.97
CA SER A 50 -27.53 18.83 8.16
C SER A 50 -28.74 17.99 7.74
N PHE A 51 -28.75 16.70 8.10
CA PHE A 51 -29.93 15.84 7.95
C PHE A 51 -30.92 16.13 9.09
N ALA A 52 -32.10 16.62 8.74
CA ALA A 52 -33.08 17.10 9.70
C ALA A 52 -33.88 15.97 10.38
N GLY A 53 -33.47 15.58 11.59
CA GLY A 53 -34.34 14.93 12.59
C GLY A 53 -35.06 15.99 13.45
N LYS A 54 -36.39 15.89 13.60
CA LYS A 54 -37.21 16.95 14.24
C LYS A 54 -37.08 17.01 15.78
N HIS A 55 -37.21 18.24 16.30
CA HIS A 55 -37.03 18.66 17.69
C HIS A 55 -37.94 18.05 18.77
N GLY A 56 -37.39 17.96 19.98
CA GLY A 56 -38.06 18.12 21.29
C GLY A 56 -37.02 18.64 22.32
N PRO A 57 -37.35 19.53 23.28
CA PRO A 57 -36.47 20.69 23.52
C PRO A 57 -35.99 20.96 24.97
N ILE A 58 -35.12 21.98 25.07
CA ILE A 58 -34.66 22.75 26.26
C ILE A 58 -33.47 22.13 27.03
N GLY A 59 -32.34 22.83 27.23
CA GLY A 59 -32.07 24.22 26.83
C GLY A 59 -30.62 24.68 26.99
N ASP A 60 -30.37 25.92 26.55
CA ASP A 60 -29.05 26.54 26.43
C ASP A 60 -28.34 26.82 27.77
N ILE A 61 -27.01 26.77 27.76
CA ILE A 61 -26.13 27.88 28.16
C ILE A 61 -24.80 27.76 27.40
N SER A 62 -24.18 28.91 27.13
CA SER A 62 -23.13 29.14 26.15
C SER A 62 -21.70 29.20 26.72
N VAL A 63 -20.73 29.38 25.80
CA VAL A 63 -19.36 29.93 26.00
C VAL A 63 -18.19 28.93 26.14
N SER A 64 -17.57 28.69 24.98
CA SER A 64 -16.11 28.55 24.66
C SER A 64 -15.13 27.69 25.48
N SER A 65 -14.18 27.13 24.74
CA SER A 65 -13.05 26.30 25.16
C SER A 65 -12.18 26.87 26.31
N PRO A 66 -11.66 25.98 27.17
CA PRO A 66 -10.35 26.09 27.78
C PRO A 66 -9.29 25.35 26.93
N GLY A 67 -8.07 25.90 26.89
CA GLY A 67 -6.89 25.17 26.45
C GLY A 67 -6.30 24.31 27.58
N LEU A 68 -5.03 23.97 27.44
CA LEU A 68 -4.24 23.16 28.37
C LEU A 68 -4.33 23.59 29.85
N GLU A 69 -4.11 22.60 30.73
CA GLU A 69 -3.87 22.66 32.18
C GLU A 69 -5.08 22.95 33.11
N SER A 70 -5.43 21.94 33.91
CA SER A 70 -5.57 22.17 35.35
C SER A 70 -5.05 20.97 36.16
N VAL A 71 -4.25 21.30 37.16
CA VAL A 71 -3.67 20.40 38.18
C VAL A 71 -4.75 20.03 39.21
N TRP A 72 -4.63 18.87 39.85
CA TRP A 72 -5.07 18.73 41.24
C TRP A 72 -3.97 18.13 42.12
N GLU A 73 -3.75 18.79 43.25
CA GLU A 73 -2.77 18.42 44.27
C GLU A 73 -3.26 17.24 45.14
N GLY A 74 -2.30 16.45 45.61
CA GLY A 74 -2.45 15.49 46.71
C GLY A 74 -1.16 15.53 47.54
N GLU A 75 -1.24 16.16 48.71
CA GLU A 75 -0.13 16.70 49.50
C GLU A 75 0.79 15.63 50.14
N GLY A 76 2.09 15.94 50.32
CA GLY A 76 3.07 14.99 50.87
C GLY A 76 4.52 15.48 50.86
N ASP A 77 4.84 16.43 51.74
CA ASP A 77 6.11 17.17 51.83
C ASP A 77 7.42 16.34 51.75
N LYS A 78 8.39 16.85 50.98
CA LYS A 78 9.83 16.88 51.36
C LYS A 78 10.52 18.14 50.82
N GLU A 79 11.12 18.91 51.73
CA GLU A 79 11.87 20.13 51.44
C GLU A 79 13.18 19.86 50.66
N VAL A 80 13.55 20.76 49.75
CA VAL A 80 14.96 21.02 49.38
C VAL A 80 15.17 22.53 49.25
N ILE A 81 16.11 23.04 50.03
CA ILE A 81 16.49 24.47 50.07
C ILE A 81 17.35 24.81 48.84
N VAL A 82 17.08 25.94 48.18
CA VAL A 82 17.96 26.52 47.14
C VAL A 82 18.21 27.99 47.44
N GLU A 83 19.48 28.37 47.58
CA GLU A 83 19.93 29.75 47.80
C GLU A 83 19.92 30.58 46.51
N PRO A 84 19.72 31.92 46.57
CA PRO A 84 19.74 32.78 45.40
C PRO A 84 21.17 33.02 44.86
N ILE A 85 21.37 32.79 43.56
CA ILE A 85 22.67 33.00 42.89
C ILE A 85 22.87 34.48 42.51
N THR A 86 23.95 35.07 43.02
CA THR A 86 24.41 36.43 42.73
C THR A 86 24.97 36.57 41.31
N GLN A 87 24.57 37.61 40.57
CA GLN A 87 25.14 37.94 39.25
C GLN A 87 26.56 38.51 39.36
N ILE A 88 27.45 38.14 38.42
CA ILE A 88 28.82 38.68 38.27
C ILE A 88 28.94 39.35 36.88
N PRO A 89 29.57 40.55 36.75
CA PRO A 89 29.68 41.26 35.46
C PRO A 89 30.63 40.61 34.44
N ALA A 90 30.36 40.86 33.16
CA ALA A 90 31.09 40.28 32.03
C ALA A 90 32.46 40.92 31.76
N SER A 91 33.38 40.11 31.21
CA SER A 91 34.65 40.55 30.60
C SER A 91 34.56 40.57 29.06
N PRO A 92 35.37 41.40 28.36
CA PRO A 92 35.18 41.65 26.92
C PRO A 92 35.64 40.50 26.01
N PRO A 93 35.03 40.31 24.82
CA PRO A 93 35.23 39.14 23.99
C PRO A 93 36.55 39.15 23.18
N GLU A 94 37.31 38.07 23.31
CA GLU A 94 38.49 37.78 22.50
C GLU A 94 38.09 37.34 21.07
N ARG A 95 38.68 37.96 20.03
CA ARG A 95 38.34 37.69 18.62
C ARG A 95 38.83 36.31 18.15
N LYS A 96 37.98 35.29 18.29
CA LYS A 96 38.24 33.95 17.72
C LYS A 96 38.07 33.93 16.21
N SER A 97 39.07 33.42 15.49
CA SER A 97 39.07 33.33 14.02
C SER A 97 38.01 32.36 13.50
N ALA A 98 37.19 32.78 12.54
CA ALA A 98 36.19 31.92 11.90
C ALA A 98 36.82 30.67 11.26
N ARG A 99 36.30 29.49 11.62
CA ARG A 99 36.60 28.18 11.02
C ARG A 99 35.39 27.75 10.20
N ILE A 100 35.63 27.08 9.09
CA ILE A 100 34.58 26.51 8.22
C ILE A 100 34.92 25.02 8.09
N CYS A 101 33.94 24.14 8.36
CA CYS A 101 34.11 22.67 8.36
C CYS A 101 35.34 22.22 9.18
N GLY A 102 35.51 22.75 10.40
CA GLY A 102 36.62 22.41 11.31
C GLY A 102 38.00 22.99 10.95
N LEU A 103 38.25 23.33 9.68
CA LEU A 103 39.54 23.83 9.20
C LEU A 103 39.66 25.37 9.30
N LYS A 104 40.91 25.85 9.34
CA LYS A 104 41.22 27.29 9.19
C LYS A 104 40.84 27.75 7.78
N ARG A 105 40.10 28.86 7.65
CA ARG A 105 39.51 29.37 6.39
C ARG A 105 40.48 29.39 5.19
N GLY A 106 41.75 29.73 5.40
CA GLY A 106 42.77 29.75 4.34
C GLY A 106 43.13 28.35 3.78
N LEU A 107 43.08 27.30 4.60
CA LEU A 107 43.40 25.94 4.17
C LEU A 107 42.24 25.32 3.37
N PHE A 108 41.00 25.59 3.77
CA PHE A 108 39.81 25.14 3.05
C PHE A 108 39.75 25.71 1.62
N LEU A 109 40.02 27.02 1.46
CA LEU A 109 40.04 27.68 0.15
C LEU A 109 41.13 27.10 -0.77
N LEU A 110 42.30 26.73 -0.22
CA LEU A 110 43.41 26.16 -0.98
C LEU A 110 43.06 24.76 -1.54
N LEU A 111 42.41 23.91 -0.73
CA LEU A 111 41.92 22.60 -1.15
C LEU A 111 40.83 22.71 -2.24
N LEU A 112 39.92 23.69 -2.12
CA LEU A 112 38.84 23.89 -3.10
C LEU A 112 39.38 24.33 -4.47
N VAL A 113 40.40 25.20 -4.51
CA VAL A 113 41.09 25.58 -5.75
C VAL A 113 41.82 24.38 -6.38
N ALA A 114 42.47 23.53 -5.56
CA ALA A 114 43.14 22.33 -6.06
C ALA A 114 42.16 21.33 -6.69
N ALA A 115 40.99 21.12 -6.08
CA ALA A 115 39.93 20.26 -6.62
C ALA A 115 39.39 20.79 -7.97
N LEU A 116 39.17 22.11 -8.07
CA LEU A 116 38.68 22.74 -9.30
C LEU A 116 39.68 22.58 -10.47
N LEU A 117 40.97 22.74 -10.20
CA LEU A 117 42.03 22.53 -11.19
C LEU A 117 42.10 21.06 -11.66
N GLY A 118 41.90 20.10 -10.75
CA GLY A 118 41.81 18.67 -11.09
C GLY A 118 40.63 18.36 -12.03
N ALA A 119 39.45 18.93 -11.77
CA ALA A 119 38.29 18.76 -12.62
C ALA A 119 38.49 19.33 -14.04
N ILE A 120 39.14 20.51 -14.16
CA ILE A 120 39.46 21.12 -15.46
C ILE A 120 40.45 20.25 -16.24
N ALA A 121 41.47 19.68 -15.59
CA ALA A 121 42.45 18.79 -16.24
C ALA A 121 41.79 17.51 -16.80
N LEU A 122 40.84 16.92 -16.06
CA LEU A 122 40.08 15.74 -16.51
C LEU A 122 39.13 16.08 -17.67
N GLY A 123 38.43 17.22 -17.61
CA GLY A 123 37.50 17.66 -18.65
C GLY A 123 38.17 17.89 -20.02
N VAL A 124 39.36 18.49 -20.03
CA VAL A 124 40.13 18.70 -21.27
C VAL A 124 40.74 17.39 -21.79
N GLY A 125 41.13 16.46 -20.91
CA GLY A 125 41.70 15.16 -21.29
C GLY A 125 40.73 14.23 -22.03
N LEU A 126 39.44 14.27 -21.68
CA LEU A 126 38.40 13.43 -22.30
C LEU A 126 37.75 14.09 -23.54
N GLY A 127 37.72 15.41 -23.61
CA GLY A 127 36.95 16.17 -24.62
C GLY A 127 37.47 16.16 -26.06
N VAL A 128 38.66 15.60 -26.34
CA VAL A 128 39.30 15.63 -27.68
C VAL A 128 39.42 14.25 -28.33
N GLY A 129 38.99 13.17 -27.64
CA GLY A 129 39.26 11.78 -28.05
C GLY A 129 38.20 11.09 -28.91
N LEU A 130 36.94 11.52 -28.87
CA LEU A 130 35.82 10.82 -29.54
C LEU A 130 35.35 11.56 -30.79
N GLY A 131 35.95 11.17 -31.92
CA GLY A 131 35.73 11.77 -33.23
C GLY A 131 34.30 11.57 -33.76
N THR A 132 33.81 12.59 -34.46
CA THR A 132 32.50 12.62 -35.08
C THR A 132 32.40 11.69 -36.30
N LYS A 133 31.35 10.86 -36.34
CA LYS A 133 30.84 10.26 -37.59
C LYS A 133 29.35 10.54 -37.71
N ARG A 134 29.01 11.57 -38.49
CA ARG A 134 27.65 11.76 -39.01
C ARG A 134 27.43 10.78 -40.15
N LYS A 135 26.31 10.07 -40.15
CA LYS A 135 25.66 9.55 -41.35
C LYS A 135 24.30 10.22 -41.45
N ASN A 136 23.98 10.73 -42.64
CA ASN A 136 22.65 11.24 -42.95
C ASN A 136 21.79 10.06 -43.41
N GLU A 137 20.68 9.79 -42.72
CA GLU A 137 19.55 9.07 -43.28
C GLU A 137 18.28 9.89 -43.00
N SER A 138 17.43 10.01 -44.02
CA SER A 138 16.14 10.73 -43.94
C SER A 138 15.11 9.89 -43.16
N PRO A 139 14.08 10.51 -42.56
CA PRO A 139 13.31 9.86 -41.50
C PRO A 139 12.44 8.71 -42.03
N ALA A 140 12.82 7.48 -41.67
CA ALA A 140 11.89 6.37 -41.64
C ALA A 140 10.93 6.55 -40.46
N GLN A 141 9.64 6.29 -40.66
CA GLN A 141 8.68 6.26 -39.56
C GLN A 141 9.09 5.19 -38.56
N VAL A 142 9.27 5.58 -37.29
CA VAL A 142 9.52 4.62 -36.21
C VAL A 142 8.18 3.97 -35.86
N THR A 143 7.93 2.79 -36.40
CA THR A 143 7.00 1.84 -35.79
C THR A 143 7.69 1.25 -34.57
N THR A 144 7.36 1.73 -33.37
CA THR A 144 7.95 1.29 -32.10
C THR A 144 7.46 -0.11 -31.70
N ASN A 145 7.93 -1.14 -32.40
CA ASN A 145 7.83 -2.52 -31.95
C ASN A 145 9.16 -2.96 -31.32
N THR A 146 9.49 -2.36 -30.18
CA THR A 146 10.55 -2.83 -29.28
C THR A 146 9.91 -3.49 -28.06
N THR A 147 9.35 -4.68 -28.27
CA THR A 147 8.91 -5.57 -27.19
C THR A 147 10.13 -6.19 -26.51
N THR A 148 10.68 -5.50 -25.52
CA THR A 148 11.35 -6.16 -24.40
C THR A 148 10.27 -6.93 -23.62
N PRO A 149 10.43 -8.22 -23.31
CA PRO A 149 9.54 -8.88 -22.36
C PRO A 149 9.66 -8.14 -21.01
N GLY A 150 8.55 -7.61 -20.50
CA GLY A 150 8.49 -6.70 -19.34
C GLY A 150 7.80 -5.36 -19.65
N ASN A 151 7.96 -4.80 -20.85
CA ASN A 151 7.37 -3.50 -21.21
C ASN A 151 6.01 -3.65 -21.91
N SER A 152 5.04 -4.33 -21.28
CA SER A 152 3.64 -4.16 -21.70
C SER A 152 3.08 -2.87 -21.10
N SER A 153 2.28 -2.13 -21.87
CA SER A 153 1.51 -0.98 -21.35
C SER A 153 0.54 -1.37 -20.23
N ASP A 154 0.19 -2.66 -20.13
CA ASP A 154 -0.76 -3.20 -19.15
C ASP A 154 -0.27 -3.13 -17.69
N TYR A 155 1.03 -2.88 -17.49
CA TYR A 155 1.66 -2.73 -16.17
C TYR A 155 2.00 -1.28 -15.80
N LEU A 156 1.73 -0.33 -16.69
CA LEU A 156 2.16 1.06 -16.54
C LEU A 156 1.00 1.93 -16.06
N VAL A 157 1.27 2.81 -15.08
CA VAL A 157 0.28 3.70 -14.48
C VAL A 157 0.79 5.14 -14.50
N GLY A 158 -0.07 6.09 -14.86
CA GLY A 158 0.24 7.52 -14.82
C GLY A 158 1.51 7.90 -15.60
N GLY A 159 2.47 8.51 -14.89
CA GLY A 159 3.72 8.99 -15.48
C GLY A 159 4.64 7.91 -16.09
N ALA A 160 4.38 6.64 -15.78
CA ALA A 160 5.05 5.50 -16.43
C ALA A 160 4.53 5.26 -17.87
N LEU A 161 3.26 5.61 -18.15
CA LEU A 161 2.70 5.59 -19.51
C LEU A 161 3.19 6.80 -20.32
N ASP A 162 3.08 8.00 -19.75
CA ASP A 162 3.57 9.26 -20.30
C ASP A 162 3.92 10.20 -19.14
N PRO A 163 5.15 10.73 -19.04
CA PRO A 163 5.54 11.67 -17.98
C PRO A 163 4.63 12.92 -17.84
N ALA A 164 3.84 13.27 -18.86
CA ALA A 164 2.81 14.31 -18.76
C ALA A 164 1.65 13.95 -17.81
N TYR A 165 1.52 12.69 -17.40
CA TYR A 165 0.51 12.17 -16.47
C TYR A 165 1.02 12.01 -15.03
N TYR A 166 2.25 12.43 -14.71
CA TYR A 166 2.67 12.57 -13.30
C TYR A 166 1.82 13.64 -12.61
N SER A 167 1.21 13.29 -11.47
CA SER A 167 0.44 14.23 -10.65
C SER A 167 1.29 15.44 -10.27
N LEU A 168 0.71 16.64 -10.39
CA LEU A 168 1.33 17.91 -9.98
C LEU A 168 0.74 18.46 -8.67
N GLU A 169 -0.27 17.79 -8.13
CA GLU A 169 -0.96 18.08 -6.88
C GLU A 169 -1.48 16.76 -6.28
N GLY A 170 -1.81 16.77 -4.99
CA GLY A 170 -2.45 15.64 -4.31
C GLY A 170 -1.55 14.40 -4.17
N ALA A 171 -2.14 13.22 -4.36
CA ALA A 171 -1.44 11.94 -4.36
C ALA A 171 -0.65 11.72 -5.65
N PHE A 172 0.38 10.88 -5.59
CA PHE A 172 1.12 10.43 -6.75
C PHE A 172 0.23 9.53 -7.63
N ASN A 173 0.42 9.55 -8.96
CA ASN A 173 -0.36 8.71 -9.87
C ASN A 173 0.12 7.25 -9.80
N GLY A 174 -0.77 6.32 -9.45
CA GLY A 174 -0.36 4.99 -9.03
C GLY A 174 0.36 5.01 -7.68
N SER A 175 -0.03 5.90 -6.77
CA SER A 175 0.47 5.89 -5.38
C SER A 175 0.11 4.56 -4.72
N GLY A 176 1.09 3.87 -4.13
CA GLY A 176 0.81 2.84 -3.13
C GLY A 176 -0.10 3.40 -2.03
N LEU A 177 -1.00 2.56 -1.52
CA LEU A 177 -1.93 2.88 -0.44
C LEU A 177 -1.83 1.79 0.62
N ALA A 178 -1.53 2.17 1.85
CA ALA A 178 -1.45 1.22 2.97
C ALA A 178 -2.20 1.75 4.19
N LEU A 179 -2.92 0.87 4.87
CA LEU A 179 -3.67 1.20 6.08
C LEU A 179 -3.03 0.54 7.30
N ALA A 180 -3.03 1.25 8.41
CA ALA A 180 -2.79 0.70 9.74
C ALA A 180 -3.92 1.16 10.66
N SER A 181 -4.58 0.23 11.34
CA SER A 181 -5.65 0.50 12.29
C SER A 181 -5.23 0.11 13.71
N GLN A 182 -5.61 0.91 14.70
CA GLN A 182 -5.52 0.54 16.10
C GLN A 182 -6.73 1.04 16.90
N SER A 183 -7.50 0.10 17.47
CA SER A 183 -8.56 0.31 18.46
C SER A 183 -7.95 0.54 19.85
N PHE A 184 -8.23 1.69 20.46
CA PHE A 184 -7.77 2.03 21.82
C PHE A 184 -8.75 1.52 22.90
N GLY A 185 -9.18 0.26 22.77
CA GLY A 185 -10.04 -0.41 23.74
C GLY A 185 -11.47 0.15 23.83
N SER A 186 -12.13 -0.15 24.94
CA SER A 186 -13.59 -0.06 25.08
C SER A 186 -14.16 1.37 25.00
N GLY A 187 -14.44 1.84 23.78
CA GLY A 187 -15.25 3.03 23.51
C GLY A 187 -14.55 4.17 22.77
N GLU A 188 -13.26 4.04 22.47
CA GLU A 188 -12.54 5.02 21.64
C GLU A 188 -12.52 4.55 20.19
N TYR A 189 -12.74 5.48 19.24
CA TYR A 189 -12.60 5.18 17.82
C TYR A 189 -11.16 4.78 17.54
N GLY A 190 -10.97 3.64 16.87
CA GLY A 190 -9.63 3.25 16.45
C GLY A 190 -9.04 4.26 15.48
N GLU A 191 -7.79 4.66 15.70
CA GLU A 191 -7.09 5.52 14.74
C GLU A 191 -6.76 4.69 13.50
N LEU A 192 -7.47 4.97 12.40
CA LEU A 192 -7.10 4.50 11.09
C LEU A 192 -6.10 5.49 10.48
N VAL A 193 -4.88 5.01 10.23
CA VAL A 193 -3.83 5.74 9.53
C VAL A 193 -3.72 5.23 8.10
N LEU A 194 -3.78 6.14 7.13
CA LEU A 194 -3.53 5.91 5.72
C LEU A 194 -2.15 6.46 5.35
N TYR A 195 -1.32 5.61 4.76
CA TYR A 195 -0.05 5.97 4.14
C TYR A 195 -0.22 6.02 2.62
N PHE A 196 0.34 7.06 2.01
CA PHE A 196 0.30 7.30 0.56
C PHE A 196 1.56 8.05 0.10
N GLN A 197 1.87 7.96 -1.18
CA GLN A 197 2.89 8.80 -1.80
C GLN A 197 2.26 10.12 -2.24
N HIS A 198 2.78 11.23 -1.73
CA HIS A 198 2.43 12.56 -2.20
C HIS A 198 3.03 12.82 -3.59
N HIS A 199 2.43 13.70 -4.40
CA HIS A 199 2.91 14.00 -5.75
C HIS A 199 4.38 14.48 -5.81
N SER A 200 4.94 14.96 -4.69
CA SER A 200 6.36 15.29 -4.54
C SER A 200 7.31 14.09 -4.31
N GLY A 201 6.81 12.85 -4.42
CA GLY A 201 7.56 11.61 -4.23
C GLY A 201 7.72 11.15 -2.76
N SER A 202 7.45 12.02 -1.78
CA SER A 202 7.54 11.68 -0.35
C SER A 202 6.36 10.80 0.09
N ILE A 203 6.64 9.77 0.90
CA ILE A 203 5.59 9.02 1.59
C ILE A 203 5.11 9.84 2.79
N ARG A 204 3.79 10.02 2.90
CA ARG A 204 3.12 10.78 3.95
C ARG A 204 2.01 9.96 4.59
N TRP A 205 1.52 10.41 5.74
CA TRP A 205 0.38 9.79 6.43
C TRP A 205 -0.76 10.77 6.70
N GLN A 206 -1.99 10.25 6.69
CA GLN A 206 -3.20 10.90 7.19
C GLN A 206 -3.89 9.97 8.20
N ARG A 207 -4.61 10.54 9.18
CA ARG A 207 -5.45 9.76 10.10
C ARG A 207 -6.92 10.16 9.99
N LEU A 208 -7.80 9.17 10.16
CA LEU A 208 -9.22 9.39 10.38
C LEU A 208 -9.44 9.90 11.81
N THR A 209 -10.25 10.95 11.96
CA THR A 209 -10.64 11.51 13.26
C THR A 209 -11.96 10.91 13.76
N PRO A 210 -12.25 10.96 15.07
CA PRO A 210 -13.55 10.58 15.64
C PRO A 210 -14.77 11.34 15.08
N SER A 211 -14.55 12.42 14.32
CA SER A 211 -15.60 13.19 13.63
C SER A 211 -15.78 12.79 12.16
N ASN A 212 -15.28 11.62 11.75
CA ASN A 212 -15.23 11.12 10.37
C ASN A 212 -14.53 12.08 9.38
N GLY A 213 -13.58 12.89 9.84
CA GLY A 213 -12.73 13.75 9.01
C GLY A 213 -11.34 13.16 8.86
N TRP A 214 -10.59 13.58 7.83
CA TRP A 214 -9.19 13.18 7.65
C TRP A 214 -8.25 14.34 8.01
N LEU A 215 -7.17 14.03 8.72
CA LEU A 215 -6.18 15.00 9.21
C LEU A 215 -4.76 14.54 8.87
N GLY A 216 -3.91 15.49 8.47
CA GLY A 216 -2.50 15.26 8.10
C GLY A 216 -2.26 15.29 6.60
N GLY A 217 -1.19 14.62 6.15
CA GLY A 217 -0.78 14.56 4.75
C GLY A 217 0.02 15.76 4.25
N SER A 218 0.39 16.69 5.13
CA SER A 218 1.27 17.84 4.84
C SER A 218 2.76 17.44 4.89
N ALA A 219 3.65 18.38 4.59
CA ALA A 219 5.10 18.20 4.80
C ALA A 219 5.50 17.89 6.26
N SER A 220 4.60 18.05 7.23
CA SER A 220 4.83 17.67 8.64
C SER A 220 4.62 16.17 8.91
N GLU A 221 3.87 15.48 8.04
CA GLU A 221 3.50 14.06 8.17
C GLU A 221 4.34 13.14 7.27
N VAL A 222 5.59 13.52 6.97
CA VAL A 222 6.49 12.75 6.09
C VAL A 222 7.12 11.55 6.83
N VAL A 223 7.07 10.37 6.21
CA VAL A 223 7.68 9.13 6.70
C VAL A 223 8.99 8.82 5.97
N ALA A 224 9.04 9.05 4.65
CA ALA A 224 10.20 8.79 3.80
C ALA A 224 10.23 9.74 2.59
N THR A 225 11.42 9.97 2.04
CA THR A 225 11.66 10.90 0.91
C THR A 225 12.52 10.28 -0.20
N ASP A 226 12.95 9.04 -0.03
CA ASP A 226 13.82 8.25 -0.90
C ASP A 226 13.09 7.13 -1.64
N ALA A 227 11.77 7.03 -1.47
CA ALA A 227 10.87 6.15 -2.19
C ALA A 227 10.92 6.34 -3.71
N LYS A 228 10.83 5.26 -4.49
CA LYS A 228 10.63 5.35 -5.94
C LYS A 228 9.24 5.91 -6.26
N ASN A 229 9.08 6.50 -7.44
CA ASN A 229 7.77 6.88 -7.98
C ASN A 229 6.86 5.64 -8.06
N SER A 230 5.57 5.83 -7.74
CA SER A 230 4.56 4.76 -7.72
C SER A 230 4.97 3.54 -6.88
N THR A 231 5.73 3.75 -5.80
CA THR A 231 6.14 2.65 -4.92
C THR A 231 4.92 1.93 -4.35
N PRO A 232 4.90 0.59 -4.28
CA PRO A 232 3.93 -0.09 -3.44
C PRO A 232 4.19 0.32 -1.98
N LEU A 233 3.12 0.39 -1.21
CA LEU A 233 3.16 0.58 0.24
C LEU A 233 2.46 -0.60 0.89
N SER A 234 3.00 -1.06 2.01
CA SER A 234 2.32 -2.02 2.87
C SER A 234 2.60 -1.66 4.33
N ALA A 235 1.60 -1.77 5.19
CA ALA A 235 1.71 -1.39 6.59
C ALA A 235 1.20 -2.51 7.50
N VAL A 236 1.87 -2.67 8.64
CA VAL A 236 1.47 -3.59 9.70
C VAL A 236 1.50 -2.84 11.02
N ALA A 237 0.47 -3.01 11.84
CA ALA A 237 0.41 -2.46 13.18
C ALA A 237 0.02 -3.53 14.20
N TYR A 238 0.60 -3.45 15.39
CA TYR A 238 0.32 -4.36 16.50
C TYR A 238 0.55 -3.67 17.85
N SER A 239 0.02 -4.27 18.91
CA SER A 239 0.01 -3.80 20.29
C SER A 239 0.56 -4.89 21.21
N LEU A 240 1.82 -4.81 21.62
CA LEU A 240 2.46 -5.79 22.51
C LEU A 240 2.99 -5.13 23.78
N ASN A 241 2.63 -5.70 24.93
CA ASN A 241 3.03 -5.20 26.26
C ASN A 241 2.71 -3.71 26.51
N GLY A 242 1.62 -3.21 25.92
CA GLY A 242 1.19 -1.80 26.01
C GLY A 242 1.89 -0.85 25.04
N ILE A 243 2.80 -1.36 24.19
CA ILE A 243 3.47 -0.57 23.15
C ILE A 243 2.81 -0.87 21.81
N SER A 244 2.32 0.19 21.18
CA SER A 244 1.80 0.19 19.80
C SER A 244 2.97 0.37 18.87
N THR A 245 3.10 -0.48 17.85
CA THR A 245 4.17 -0.41 16.85
C THR A 245 3.58 -0.40 15.46
N TRP A 246 4.09 0.48 14.59
CA TRP A 246 3.74 0.58 13.18
C TRP A 246 4.96 0.31 12.33
N HIS A 247 4.85 -0.63 11.39
CA HIS A 247 5.82 -0.89 10.35
C HIS A 247 5.25 -0.41 9.01
N LEU A 248 6.05 0.32 8.24
CA LEU A 248 5.73 0.74 6.88
C LEU A 248 6.83 0.26 5.92
N PHE A 249 6.42 -0.56 4.95
CA PHE A 249 7.27 -1.14 3.93
C PHE A 249 7.08 -0.39 2.60
N TYR A 250 8.18 -0.16 1.89
CA TYR A 250 8.21 0.51 0.58
C TYR A 250 9.47 0.13 -0.21
N VAL A 251 9.54 0.56 -1.46
CA VAL A 251 10.70 0.39 -2.34
C VAL A 251 11.35 1.75 -2.59
N ASP A 252 12.68 1.82 -2.49
CA ASP A 252 13.44 3.05 -2.72
C ASP A 252 13.80 3.28 -4.20
N ASN A 253 14.35 4.46 -4.49
CA ASN A 253 14.87 4.85 -5.81
C ASN A 253 16.04 3.99 -6.34
N SER A 254 16.53 3.02 -5.56
CA SER A 254 17.54 2.03 -5.97
C SER A 254 16.95 0.62 -6.12
N ASN A 255 15.61 0.50 -6.16
CA ASN A 255 14.86 -0.76 -6.16
C ASN A 255 15.23 -1.68 -4.97
N ARG A 256 15.43 -1.08 -3.79
CA ARG A 256 15.66 -1.81 -2.54
C ARG A 256 14.44 -1.75 -1.65
N LEU A 257 14.18 -2.87 -1.00
CA LEU A 257 13.14 -2.99 0.01
C LEU A 257 13.56 -2.23 1.28
N ARG A 258 12.65 -1.41 1.81
CA ARG A 258 12.85 -0.56 2.99
C ARG A 258 11.76 -0.77 4.02
N GLU A 259 12.11 -0.52 5.28
CA GLU A 259 11.21 -0.62 6.44
C GLU A 259 11.39 0.63 7.29
N LYS A 260 10.28 1.30 7.63
CA LYS A 260 10.21 2.35 8.63
C LYS A 260 9.41 1.86 9.81
N ILE A 261 9.89 2.11 11.02
CA ILE A 261 9.23 1.71 12.26
C ILE A 261 8.90 2.96 13.09
N ASN A 262 7.71 2.99 13.70
CA ASN A 262 7.32 3.99 14.70
C ASN A 262 6.62 3.27 15.87
N SER A 263 6.58 3.89 17.04
CA SER A 263 5.85 3.37 18.20
C SER A 263 5.21 4.48 19.02
N ASN A 264 4.16 4.18 19.79
CA ASN A 264 3.55 5.18 20.68
C ASN A 264 4.48 5.58 21.84
N ALA A 265 5.55 4.82 22.09
CA ALA A 265 6.58 5.12 23.07
C ALA A 265 7.62 6.14 22.58
N THR A 266 7.95 6.14 21.28
CA THR A 266 8.95 7.03 20.68
C THR A 266 8.34 8.18 19.87
N ASN A 267 7.22 7.93 19.18
CA ASN A 267 6.56 8.80 18.20
C ASN A 267 7.51 9.34 17.12
N ILE A 268 8.55 8.58 16.79
CA ILE A 268 9.60 8.91 15.83
C ILE A 268 9.71 7.76 14.84
N TRP A 269 9.77 8.09 13.54
CA TRP A 269 10.07 7.13 12.48
C TRP A 269 11.58 6.86 12.41
N GLU A 270 11.96 5.59 12.55
CA GLU A 270 13.34 5.11 12.40
C GLU A 270 13.44 4.00 11.34
N GLU A 271 14.67 3.66 10.94
CA GLU A 271 14.90 2.55 10.00
C GLU A 271 14.69 1.21 10.70
N GLY A 272 13.89 0.35 10.08
CA GLY A 272 13.75 -1.04 10.50
C GLY A 272 14.93 -1.92 10.08
N SER A 273 14.98 -3.12 10.65
CA SER A 273 16.05 -4.10 10.38
C SER A 273 16.18 -4.45 8.90
N LEU A 274 15.07 -4.54 8.18
CA LEU A 274 15.03 -4.90 6.76
C LEU A 274 15.81 -3.94 5.87
N THR A 275 15.79 -2.64 6.17
CA THR A 275 16.54 -1.62 5.42
C THR A 275 18.03 -1.96 5.36
N GLY A 276 18.59 -2.55 6.42
CA GLY A 276 20.01 -2.93 6.48
C GLY A 276 20.38 -4.13 5.60
N GLU A 277 19.42 -5.00 5.29
CA GLU A 277 19.64 -6.24 4.52
C GLU A 277 19.73 -5.99 3.02
N ASN A 278 19.18 -4.86 2.54
CA ASN A 278 19.33 -4.37 1.17
C ASN A 278 18.83 -5.35 0.07
N HIS A 279 17.76 -6.09 0.34
CA HIS A 279 17.06 -6.92 -0.66
C HIS A 279 16.72 -6.11 -1.92
N LEU A 280 16.94 -6.70 -3.09
CA LEU A 280 16.60 -6.11 -4.39
C LEU A 280 15.20 -6.55 -4.80
N VAL A 281 14.38 -5.59 -5.21
CA VAL A 281 13.04 -5.78 -5.75
C VAL A 281 13.09 -5.66 -7.27
N LEU A 282 12.10 -6.23 -7.97
CA LEU A 282 11.89 -6.04 -9.41
C LEU A 282 12.01 -4.56 -9.83
N ASP A 283 12.74 -4.32 -10.93
CA ASP A 283 12.92 -2.98 -11.51
C ASP A 283 11.83 -2.69 -12.57
N ALA A 284 10.60 -2.43 -12.10
CA ALA A 284 9.45 -2.03 -12.91
C ALA A 284 8.65 -0.91 -12.22
N ASP A 285 7.79 -0.20 -12.96
CA ASP A 285 6.98 0.90 -12.42
C ASP A 285 5.85 0.42 -11.48
N GLN A 286 5.34 -0.78 -11.71
CA GLN A 286 4.42 -1.48 -10.82
C GLN A 286 5.05 -2.80 -10.38
N VAL A 287 5.13 -3.00 -9.06
CA VAL A 287 5.72 -4.20 -8.44
C VAL A 287 4.91 -4.66 -7.23
N GLY A 288 4.75 -5.97 -7.10
CA GLY A 288 4.05 -6.61 -6.00
C GLY A 288 4.84 -6.57 -4.71
N MET A 289 4.20 -6.13 -3.63
CA MET A 289 4.72 -6.22 -2.27
C MET A 289 3.56 -6.21 -1.28
N GLN A 290 3.61 -7.05 -0.25
CA GLN A 290 2.69 -6.98 0.90
C GLN A 290 3.33 -7.59 2.14
N ALA A 291 3.16 -6.92 3.29
CA ALA A 291 3.38 -7.48 4.61
C ALA A 291 2.07 -7.85 5.29
N CYS A 292 2.07 -8.90 6.12
CA CYS A 292 0.99 -9.18 7.06
C CYS A 292 1.57 -9.58 8.42
N TRP A 293 0.85 -9.19 9.47
CA TRP A 293 1.04 -9.75 10.79
C TRP A 293 0.72 -11.25 10.78
N TYR A 294 1.53 -12.02 11.51
CA TYR A 294 1.30 -13.40 11.86
C TYR A 294 1.12 -13.44 13.38
N GLY A 295 -0.12 -13.63 13.83
CA GLY A 295 -0.48 -13.59 15.24
C GLY A 295 -1.95 -13.27 15.44
N ASN A 296 -2.37 -13.12 16.71
CA ASN A 296 -3.79 -12.91 17.03
C ASN A 296 -4.23 -11.42 16.93
N ASP A 297 -3.32 -10.46 17.10
CA ASP A 297 -3.66 -9.02 17.11
C ASP A 297 -3.88 -8.46 15.69
N TYR A 298 -5.06 -7.86 15.46
CA TYR A 298 -5.43 -7.20 14.20
C TYR A 298 -5.97 -5.78 14.43
N GLY A 299 -5.44 -5.08 15.43
CA GLY A 299 -5.81 -3.71 15.72
C GLY A 299 -7.16 -3.57 16.45
N ASP A 300 -7.70 -4.66 17.01
CA ASP A 300 -8.79 -4.62 17.99
C ASP A 300 -8.52 -5.57 19.15
N VAL A 301 -8.22 -5.01 20.32
CA VAL A 301 -7.86 -5.76 21.54
C VAL A 301 -9.02 -6.60 22.10
N ASP A 302 -10.26 -6.25 21.76
CA ASP A 302 -11.48 -6.93 22.24
C ASP A 302 -12.19 -7.76 21.16
N TYR A 303 -11.68 -7.78 19.91
CA TYR A 303 -12.28 -8.45 18.73
C TYR A 303 -13.78 -8.14 18.50
N LYS A 304 -14.20 -6.94 18.89
CA LYS A 304 -15.59 -6.48 18.89
C LYS A 304 -15.98 -5.79 17.59
N HIS A 305 -15.00 -5.25 16.88
CA HIS A 305 -15.13 -4.42 15.67
C HIS A 305 -14.19 -4.84 14.53
N SER A 306 -13.28 -5.79 14.78
CA SER A 306 -12.65 -6.60 13.72
C SER A 306 -13.54 -7.82 13.44
N PRO A 307 -14.34 -7.84 12.36
CA PRO A 307 -15.28 -8.93 12.09
C PRO A 307 -14.56 -10.26 11.77
N LEU A 308 -14.62 -11.20 12.71
CA LEU A 308 -14.05 -12.54 12.57
C LEU A 308 -15.06 -13.52 11.95
N PRO A 309 -14.68 -14.33 10.94
CA PRO A 309 -15.47 -15.47 10.50
C PRO A 309 -15.64 -16.47 11.65
N ASN A 310 -16.90 -16.76 12.01
CA ASN A 310 -17.29 -17.81 12.96
C ASN A 310 -16.83 -17.66 14.43
N GLN A 311 -16.49 -16.45 14.91
CA GLN A 311 -16.26 -16.24 16.35
C GLN A 311 -17.50 -15.67 17.05
N ASP A 312 -17.97 -16.35 18.10
CA ASP A 312 -18.98 -15.82 19.01
C ASP A 312 -18.44 -14.56 19.72
N ASN A 313 -19.27 -13.52 19.80
CA ASN A 313 -19.01 -12.16 20.33
C ASN A 313 -18.84 -12.14 21.87
N SER A 314 -18.12 -13.12 22.44
CA SER A 314 -18.06 -13.40 23.88
C SER A 314 -16.68 -13.87 24.37
N THR A 315 -15.65 -13.84 23.53
CA THR A 315 -14.27 -14.18 23.92
C THR A 315 -13.27 -13.07 23.60
N ALA A 316 -13.46 -11.93 24.28
CA ALA A 316 -12.38 -10.99 24.54
C ALA A 316 -11.29 -11.73 25.34
N ASN A 317 -10.34 -12.33 24.64
CA ASN A 317 -9.24 -13.07 25.24
C ASN A 317 -8.05 -12.11 25.35
N SER A 318 -7.68 -11.82 26.59
CA SER A 318 -6.84 -10.70 26.99
C SER A 318 -5.49 -10.59 26.29
N THR A 319 -4.93 -9.39 26.35
CA THR A 319 -3.54 -8.98 26.07
C THR A 319 -2.46 -9.70 26.93
N THR A 320 -2.76 -10.91 27.40
CA THR A 320 -1.92 -11.74 28.28
C THR A 320 -1.70 -13.16 27.74
N ASP A 321 -2.08 -13.45 26.50
CA ASP A 321 -1.67 -14.72 25.89
C ASP A 321 -0.16 -14.67 25.63
N SER A 322 0.59 -15.36 26.48
CA SER A 322 2.05 -15.41 26.50
C SER A 322 2.58 -16.53 25.58
N GLY A 323 1.82 -16.87 24.54
CA GLY A 323 2.19 -17.80 23.48
C GLY A 323 3.15 -17.17 22.47
N THR A 324 4.44 -17.44 22.66
CA THR A 324 5.56 -16.71 22.03
C THR A 324 5.89 -17.14 20.59
N ASP A 325 4.96 -17.04 19.65
CA ASP A 325 5.29 -17.10 18.22
C ASP A 325 4.37 -16.16 17.41
N VAL A 326 4.71 -14.87 17.42
CA VAL A 326 4.07 -13.83 16.62
C VAL A 326 5.14 -13.08 15.83
N GLY A 327 4.75 -12.47 14.71
CA GLY A 327 5.71 -11.90 13.76
C GLY A 327 5.06 -11.33 12.52
N MET A 328 5.81 -11.25 11.43
CA MET A 328 5.33 -10.79 10.13
C MET A 328 5.83 -11.70 9.02
N HIS A 329 4.99 -11.87 8.00
CA HIS A 329 5.45 -12.30 6.67
C HIS A 329 5.45 -11.11 5.73
N LEU A 330 6.43 -11.09 4.82
CA LEU A 330 6.57 -10.07 3.79
C LEU A 330 6.89 -10.76 2.46
N TRP A 331 6.04 -10.55 1.47
CA TRP A 331 6.24 -10.99 0.09
C TRP A 331 6.66 -9.78 -0.75
N TYR A 332 7.67 -9.95 -1.59
CA TYR A 332 8.09 -8.94 -2.57
C TYR A 332 8.47 -9.61 -3.91
N ALA A 333 8.18 -8.93 -5.02
CA ALA A 333 8.55 -9.41 -6.35
C ALA A 333 10.07 -9.33 -6.54
N SER A 334 10.71 -10.48 -6.79
CA SER A 334 12.13 -10.58 -7.13
C SER A 334 12.39 -10.57 -8.64
N GLY A 335 11.34 -10.80 -9.43
CA GLY A 335 11.34 -10.86 -10.90
C GLY A 335 9.92 -10.86 -11.44
N ASP A 336 9.74 -10.77 -12.76
CA ASP A 336 8.42 -10.64 -13.40
C ASP A 336 7.46 -11.81 -13.13
N THR A 337 8.00 -12.98 -12.77
CA THR A 337 7.24 -14.21 -12.50
C THR A 337 7.58 -14.86 -11.14
N THR A 338 8.26 -14.15 -10.24
CA THR A 338 8.80 -14.71 -8.98
C THR A 338 8.63 -13.76 -7.79
N PHE A 339 8.16 -14.28 -6.66
CA PHE A 339 8.17 -13.58 -5.37
C PHE A 339 9.09 -14.27 -4.37
N GLN A 340 9.71 -13.48 -3.51
CA GLN A 340 10.46 -13.94 -2.34
C GLN A 340 9.61 -13.68 -1.08
N GLN A 341 9.51 -14.68 -0.21
CA GLN A 341 8.85 -14.56 1.10
C GLN A 341 9.89 -14.48 2.21
N LEU A 342 9.79 -13.42 3.01
CA LEU A 342 10.53 -13.23 4.26
C LEU A 342 9.61 -13.47 5.46
N GLY A 343 10.20 -13.84 6.58
CA GLY A 343 9.56 -13.95 7.88
C GLY A 343 10.41 -13.27 8.95
N TRP A 344 9.76 -12.54 9.85
CA TRP A 344 10.36 -11.94 11.05
C TRP A 344 9.52 -12.33 12.26
N ARG A 345 10.15 -12.73 13.37
CA ARG A 345 9.45 -13.00 14.63
C ARG A 345 9.68 -11.86 15.61
N HIS A 346 8.72 -11.61 16.50
CA HIS A 346 8.83 -10.52 17.46
C HIS A 346 10.06 -10.67 18.36
N GLY A 347 10.98 -9.71 18.26
CA GLY A 347 12.26 -9.69 18.96
C GLY A 347 13.46 -10.20 18.15
N ASP A 348 13.25 -10.75 16.95
CA ASP A 348 14.33 -11.07 16.02
C ASP A 348 14.99 -9.78 15.50
N LYS A 349 16.30 -9.87 15.22
CA LYS A 349 17.10 -8.73 14.75
C LYS A 349 17.14 -8.56 13.24
N ASN A 350 16.79 -9.62 12.51
CA ASN A 350 16.90 -9.72 11.07
C ASN A 350 15.61 -10.39 10.55
N TRP A 351 15.27 -10.14 9.30
CA TRP A 351 14.33 -10.93 8.55
C TRP A 351 15.00 -12.22 8.06
N THR A 352 14.19 -13.25 7.83
CA THR A 352 14.65 -14.58 7.42
C THR A 352 13.92 -15.03 6.17
N TYR A 353 14.68 -15.42 5.13
CA TYR A 353 14.11 -16.05 3.94
C TYR A 353 13.34 -17.32 4.32
N GLN A 354 12.11 -17.43 3.81
CA GLN A 354 11.24 -18.59 3.98
C GLN A 354 11.22 -19.44 2.71
N GLN A 355 10.76 -18.86 1.59
CA GLN A 355 10.61 -19.56 0.31
C GLN A 355 10.52 -18.59 -0.87
N GLU A 356 10.66 -19.16 -2.06
CA GLU A 356 10.43 -18.53 -3.37
C GLU A 356 9.11 -19.05 -3.96
N TRP A 357 8.38 -18.17 -4.62
CA TRP A 357 7.08 -18.43 -5.23
C TRP A 357 7.18 -18.24 -6.74
N ASP A 358 7.30 -19.35 -7.47
CA ASP A 358 7.34 -19.39 -8.93
C ASP A 358 5.94 -19.23 -9.57
N ASP A 359 5.93 -18.78 -10.83
CA ASP A 359 4.73 -18.56 -11.65
C ASP A 359 3.72 -17.60 -10.99
N LYS A 360 4.23 -16.49 -10.46
CA LYS A 360 3.46 -15.41 -9.82
C LYS A 360 3.83 -14.07 -10.44
N ASN A 361 2.85 -13.35 -10.97
CA ASN A 361 3.02 -12.10 -11.69
C ASN A 361 3.58 -11.01 -10.77
N GLY A 362 4.86 -10.66 -10.96
CA GLY A 362 5.62 -9.70 -10.16
C GLY A 362 5.10 -8.27 -10.20
N HIS A 363 4.19 -7.94 -11.11
CA HIS A 363 3.56 -6.61 -11.22
C HIS A 363 2.23 -6.50 -10.49
N ALA A 364 1.67 -7.62 -9.99
CA ALA A 364 0.44 -7.64 -9.22
C ALA A 364 0.71 -7.58 -7.71
N GLY A 365 -0.21 -6.99 -6.95
CA GLY A 365 -0.16 -7.03 -5.49
C GLY A 365 -0.35 -8.44 -4.92
N VAL A 366 -0.01 -8.59 -3.64
CA VAL A 366 -0.24 -9.81 -2.86
C VAL A 366 -1.27 -9.49 -1.79
N GLY A 367 -2.27 -10.36 -1.62
CA GLY A 367 -3.14 -10.34 -0.44
C GLY A 367 -2.62 -11.35 0.58
N CYS A 368 -2.70 -11.07 1.88
CA CYS A 368 -2.37 -12.05 2.92
C CYS A 368 -3.23 -11.84 4.16
N TYR A 369 -3.29 -12.86 5.02
CA TYR A 369 -4.29 -12.96 6.08
C TYR A 369 -4.00 -14.10 7.06
N SER A 370 -4.17 -13.88 8.38
CA SER A 370 -4.14 -14.96 9.39
C SER A 370 -5.12 -14.72 10.55
N TRP A 371 -6.19 -15.51 10.65
CA TRP A 371 -7.01 -15.70 11.88
C TRP A 371 -6.23 -16.33 13.05
N GLY A 372 -6.18 -15.64 14.20
CA GLY A 372 -5.76 -16.15 15.48
C GLY A 372 -6.64 -17.28 16.05
N LYS A 373 -6.07 -18.03 17.01
CA LYS A 373 -6.50 -19.36 17.53
C LYS A 373 -6.73 -20.47 16.50
N GLY A 374 -7.15 -20.13 15.29
CA GLY A 374 -6.82 -20.90 14.11
C GLY A 374 -5.32 -20.83 13.81
N THR A 375 -4.90 -21.73 12.94
CA THR A 375 -3.52 -21.92 12.50
C THR A 375 -3.41 -21.76 10.99
N THR A 376 -4.54 -21.59 10.30
CA THR A 376 -4.59 -21.43 8.85
C THR A 376 -4.31 -19.98 8.47
N THR A 377 -3.16 -19.74 7.86
CA THR A 377 -2.83 -18.49 7.17
C THR A 377 -3.16 -18.63 5.68
N TYR A 378 -3.45 -17.53 5.00
CA TYR A 378 -3.73 -17.49 3.57
C TYR A 378 -2.89 -16.42 2.89
N VAL A 379 -2.55 -16.69 1.63
CA VAL A 379 -1.95 -15.73 0.71
C VAL A 379 -2.67 -15.82 -0.63
N MET A 380 -2.94 -14.67 -1.21
CA MET A 380 -3.60 -14.50 -2.49
C MET A 380 -2.62 -13.84 -3.44
N MET A 381 -2.38 -14.47 -4.58
CA MET A 381 -1.39 -14.02 -5.56
C MET A 381 -1.93 -14.18 -6.97
N VAL A 382 -1.55 -13.28 -7.88
CA VAL A 382 -1.90 -13.41 -9.30
C VAL A 382 -0.84 -14.25 -10.01
N ASN A 383 -1.24 -15.25 -10.78
CA ASN A 383 -0.32 -16.04 -11.61
C ASN A 383 -0.04 -15.35 -12.97
N SER A 384 0.85 -15.93 -13.78
CA SER A 384 1.21 -15.42 -15.11
C SER A 384 0.05 -15.33 -16.12
N HIS A 385 -1.11 -15.92 -15.81
CA HIS A 385 -2.31 -15.95 -16.65
C HIS A 385 -3.40 -14.95 -16.19
N ASN A 386 -3.04 -13.96 -15.37
CA ASN A 386 -3.96 -12.95 -14.80
C ASN A 386 -5.14 -13.59 -14.05
N THR A 387 -4.83 -14.62 -13.27
CA THR A 387 -5.77 -15.29 -12.36
C THR A 387 -5.27 -15.13 -10.94
N ALA A 388 -6.09 -14.55 -10.06
CA ALA A 388 -5.83 -14.52 -8.64
C ALA A 388 -6.13 -15.89 -8.02
N GLU A 389 -5.10 -16.53 -7.48
CA GLU A 389 -5.14 -17.82 -6.81
C GLU A 389 -5.20 -17.64 -5.29
N ILE A 390 -5.93 -18.52 -4.59
CA ILE A 390 -6.00 -18.53 -3.14
C ILE A 390 -5.20 -19.73 -2.60
N TRP A 391 -4.15 -19.44 -1.84
CA TRP A 391 -3.28 -20.41 -1.19
C TRP A 391 -3.46 -20.34 0.33
N TRP A 392 -3.28 -21.47 1.01
CA TRP A 392 -3.42 -21.61 2.46
C TRP A 392 -2.33 -22.49 3.05
N GLU A 393 -1.97 -22.27 4.30
CA GLU A 393 -1.06 -23.09 5.09
C GLU A 393 -1.62 -23.23 6.50
N ASP A 394 -1.81 -24.45 7.00
CA ASP A 394 -2.19 -24.70 8.40
C ASP A 394 -0.95 -25.00 9.25
N THR A 395 -0.69 -24.15 10.26
CA THR A 395 0.48 -24.25 11.15
C THR A 395 0.27 -25.15 12.38
N ASN A 396 -0.86 -25.88 12.48
CA ASN A 396 -1.17 -26.70 13.64
C ASN A 396 -0.33 -27.96 13.73
N ILE A 397 0.84 -27.86 14.35
CA ILE A 397 1.73 -28.99 14.63
C ILE A 397 1.11 -30.10 15.50
N ASN A 398 -0.06 -29.88 16.10
CA ASN A 398 -0.82 -30.88 16.85
C ASN A 398 -1.90 -31.57 16.00
N ALA A 399 -2.21 -31.06 14.80
CA ALA A 399 -3.13 -31.68 13.86
C ALA A 399 -2.46 -32.86 13.12
N THR A 400 -3.28 -33.79 12.62
CA THR A 400 -2.78 -34.92 11.81
C THR A 400 -2.69 -34.50 10.36
N SER A 401 -1.47 -34.30 9.86
CA SER A 401 -1.20 -34.03 8.44
C SER A 401 -1.67 -35.20 7.56
N THR A 402 -2.40 -34.88 6.49
CA THR A 402 -2.88 -35.82 5.47
C THR A 402 -2.59 -35.29 4.07
N SER A 403 -2.79 -36.11 3.03
CA SER A 403 -2.63 -35.65 1.64
C SER A 403 -3.71 -34.68 1.16
N ALA A 404 -4.86 -34.63 1.83
CA ALA A 404 -5.95 -33.68 1.53
C ALA A 404 -5.84 -32.40 2.36
N HIS A 405 -5.19 -32.49 3.53
CA HIS A 405 -5.00 -31.41 4.46
C HIS A 405 -3.59 -31.52 5.07
N PRO A 406 -2.55 -30.98 4.40
CA PRO A 406 -1.18 -30.97 4.91
C PRO A 406 -0.98 -29.85 5.94
N ILE A 407 0.00 -30.03 6.82
CA ILE A 407 0.38 -29.10 7.89
C ILE A 407 1.78 -28.52 7.61
N ASN A 408 1.96 -27.22 7.83
CA ASN A 408 3.14 -26.42 7.47
C ASN A 408 3.54 -26.60 6.00
N GLN A 409 2.56 -26.48 5.11
CA GLN A 409 2.77 -26.52 3.67
C GLN A 409 1.73 -25.66 2.95
N TRP A 410 2.21 -24.67 2.19
CA TRP A 410 1.37 -23.88 1.29
C TRP A 410 0.71 -24.75 0.23
N THR A 411 -0.62 -24.67 0.19
CA THR A 411 -1.50 -25.51 -0.62
C THR A 411 -2.51 -24.63 -1.34
N ASN A 412 -2.68 -24.84 -2.65
CA ASN A 412 -3.67 -24.10 -3.43
C ASN A 412 -5.08 -24.63 -3.11
N SER A 413 -6.02 -23.74 -2.80
CA SER A 413 -7.41 -24.08 -2.49
C SER A 413 -8.24 -24.53 -3.71
N SER A 414 -7.69 -24.43 -4.91
CA SER A 414 -8.39 -24.53 -6.21
C SER A 414 -9.44 -23.42 -6.48
N VAL A 415 -9.59 -22.45 -5.56
CA VAL A 415 -10.38 -21.25 -5.81
C VAL A 415 -9.54 -20.26 -6.61
N ALA A 416 -10.16 -19.68 -7.65
CA ALA A 416 -9.51 -18.80 -8.60
C ALA A 416 -10.47 -17.71 -9.08
N ILE A 417 -9.96 -16.47 -9.20
CA ILE A 417 -10.65 -15.36 -9.85
C ILE A 417 -9.88 -15.01 -11.12
N ASN A 418 -10.46 -15.40 -12.26
CA ASN A 418 -9.85 -15.22 -13.58
C ASN A 418 -10.09 -13.79 -14.10
N ASN A 419 -9.21 -13.32 -15.00
CA ASN A 419 -9.34 -12.02 -15.68
C ASN A 419 -9.24 -10.80 -14.73
N VAL A 420 -8.40 -10.90 -13.71
CA VAL A 420 -8.00 -9.71 -12.93
C VAL A 420 -7.07 -8.82 -13.76
N HIS A 421 -6.94 -7.55 -13.38
CA HIS A 421 -5.99 -6.64 -14.02
C HIS A 421 -4.54 -7.13 -13.79
N PRO A 422 -3.63 -7.09 -14.78
CA PRO A 422 -2.27 -7.61 -14.63
C PRO A 422 -1.45 -6.92 -13.53
N SER A 423 -1.71 -5.64 -13.26
CA SER A 423 -1.20 -4.91 -12.08
C SER A 423 -2.28 -4.64 -11.03
N THR A 424 -3.25 -5.54 -10.84
CA THR A 424 -4.20 -5.38 -9.72
C THR A 424 -3.43 -5.39 -8.40
N SER A 425 -3.72 -4.44 -7.52
CA SER A 425 -3.48 -4.69 -6.09
C SER A 425 -4.52 -5.67 -5.55
N LEU A 426 -4.21 -6.32 -4.43
CA LEU A 426 -5.08 -7.30 -3.78
C LEU A 426 -5.31 -6.85 -2.33
N GLY A 427 -6.54 -6.97 -1.86
CA GLY A 427 -6.93 -6.54 -0.51
C GLY A 427 -7.93 -7.49 0.12
N TYR A 428 -8.01 -7.49 1.45
CA TYR A 428 -8.90 -8.38 2.18
C TYR A 428 -9.50 -7.73 3.43
N THR A 429 -10.80 -7.96 3.67
CA THR A 429 -11.49 -7.62 4.94
C THR A 429 -12.42 -8.76 5.38
N ASN A 430 -13.66 -8.75 4.90
CA ASN A 430 -14.59 -9.90 4.93
C ASN A 430 -14.80 -10.45 3.52
N ALA A 431 -14.56 -9.59 2.52
CA ALA A 431 -14.46 -9.94 1.13
C ALA A 431 -13.00 -9.86 0.68
N PHE A 432 -12.67 -10.58 -0.39
CA PHE A 432 -11.41 -10.43 -1.11
C PHE A 432 -11.60 -9.47 -2.27
N TYR A 433 -10.69 -8.51 -2.45
CA TYR A 433 -10.81 -7.42 -3.40
C TYR A 433 -9.72 -7.47 -4.46
N ALA A 434 -10.14 -7.35 -5.72
CA ALA A 434 -9.25 -7.21 -6.88
C ALA A 434 -9.89 -6.26 -7.91
N GLN A 435 -9.07 -5.65 -8.76
CA GLN A 435 -9.51 -4.96 -9.97
C GLN A 435 -9.66 -5.97 -11.11
N GLY A 436 -10.80 -5.96 -11.81
CA GLY A 436 -10.97 -6.72 -13.05
C GLY A 436 -10.26 -6.05 -14.24
N MET A 437 -10.04 -6.77 -15.34
CA MET A 437 -9.64 -6.14 -16.61
C MET A 437 -10.66 -5.10 -17.13
N ASP A 438 -11.88 -5.08 -16.60
CA ASP A 438 -12.89 -4.06 -16.86
C ASP A 438 -12.71 -2.78 -15.99
N GLY A 439 -11.61 -2.65 -15.23
CA GLY A 439 -11.27 -1.49 -14.41
C GLY A 439 -12.07 -1.37 -13.10
N TRP A 440 -13.06 -2.25 -12.88
CA TRP A 440 -13.89 -2.21 -11.67
C TRP A 440 -13.20 -2.92 -10.51
N ILE A 441 -13.16 -2.26 -9.36
CA ILE A 441 -12.82 -2.91 -8.09
C ILE A 441 -14.01 -3.80 -7.70
N THR A 442 -13.74 -5.10 -7.57
CA THR A 442 -14.74 -6.13 -7.25
C THR A 442 -14.36 -6.77 -5.93
N GLY A 443 -15.31 -6.78 -4.98
CA GLY A 443 -15.23 -7.59 -3.77
C GLY A 443 -15.89 -8.94 -4.00
N HIS A 444 -15.28 -10.00 -3.47
CA HIS A 444 -15.71 -11.39 -3.56
C HIS A 444 -16.02 -11.92 -2.16
N ASP A 445 -17.22 -12.48 -1.97
CA ASP A 445 -17.66 -13.00 -0.67
C ASP A 445 -17.03 -14.38 -0.44
N MET A 446 -15.97 -14.43 0.36
CA MET A 446 -15.14 -15.62 0.58
C MET A 446 -15.61 -16.43 1.80
N VAL A 447 -15.54 -17.76 1.70
CA VAL A 447 -15.58 -18.67 2.84
C VAL A 447 -14.21 -19.31 2.99
N TRP A 448 -13.51 -19.02 4.09
CA TRP A 448 -12.14 -19.46 4.34
C TRP A 448 -12.12 -20.76 5.14
N THR A 449 -11.90 -21.89 4.45
CA THR A 449 -11.95 -23.23 5.05
C THR A 449 -10.93 -24.18 4.41
N SER A 450 -9.69 -23.72 4.28
CA SER A 450 -8.53 -24.47 3.75
C SER A 450 -8.85 -25.08 2.37
N GLU A 451 -8.78 -26.40 2.22
CA GLU A 451 -9.12 -27.12 0.99
C GLU A 451 -10.60 -27.00 0.56
N ASN A 452 -11.48 -26.54 1.46
CA ASN A 452 -12.90 -26.32 1.22
C ASN A 452 -13.25 -24.83 1.03
N THR A 453 -12.26 -23.96 0.81
CA THR A 453 -12.50 -22.52 0.59
C THR A 453 -13.42 -22.31 -0.64
N THR A 454 -14.32 -21.32 -0.61
CA THR A 454 -15.24 -21.02 -1.72
C THR A 454 -15.51 -19.52 -1.89
N ILE A 455 -16.06 -19.15 -3.06
CA ILE A 455 -16.66 -17.84 -3.34
C ILE A 455 -18.18 -18.01 -3.39
N ASN A 456 -18.91 -17.27 -2.55
CA ASN A 456 -20.37 -17.30 -2.48
C ASN A 456 -21.06 -16.16 -3.24
N GLY A 457 -20.32 -15.12 -3.62
CA GLY A 457 -20.86 -13.92 -4.23
C GLY A 457 -19.77 -12.94 -4.67
N SER A 458 -20.20 -11.87 -5.34
CA SER A 458 -19.33 -10.75 -5.71
C SER A 458 -20.14 -9.47 -5.90
N PHE A 459 -19.54 -8.33 -5.57
CA PHE A 459 -20.13 -7.01 -5.74
C PHE A 459 -19.10 -6.01 -6.28
N LYS A 460 -19.55 -5.01 -7.03
CA LYS A 460 -18.70 -3.87 -7.43
C LYS A 460 -18.59 -2.87 -6.28
N VAL A 461 -17.44 -2.23 -6.15
CA VAL A 461 -17.18 -1.11 -5.23
C VAL A 461 -17.46 0.20 -5.95
N ASP A 462 -18.21 1.10 -5.29
CA ASP A 462 -18.67 2.39 -5.82
C ASP A 462 -19.39 2.30 -7.18
N LEU A 463 -19.68 3.45 -7.78
CA LEU A 463 -20.18 3.64 -9.14
C LEU A 463 -19.08 4.06 -10.14
N ARG A 464 -17.81 4.06 -9.73
CA ARG A 464 -16.65 4.44 -10.54
C ARG A 464 -15.65 3.30 -10.67
N GLN A 465 -15.10 3.16 -11.87
CA GLN A 465 -13.89 2.38 -12.11
C GLN A 465 -12.68 3.07 -11.47
N GLY A 466 -11.73 2.29 -10.95
CA GLY A 466 -10.42 2.82 -10.62
C GLY A 466 -9.57 3.01 -11.87
N ILE A 467 -8.50 3.80 -11.77
CA ILE A 467 -7.48 3.81 -12.85
C ILE A 467 -6.93 2.39 -13.04
N PRO A 468 -6.60 1.94 -14.27
CA PRO A 468 -6.03 0.61 -14.49
C PRO A 468 -4.75 0.42 -13.67
N GLY A 469 -4.65 -0.67 -12.94
CA GLY A 469 -3.53 -0.93 -12.03
C GLY A 469 -3.50 -0.05 -10.78
N THR A 470 -4.61 0.58 -10.39
CA THR A 470 -4.66 1.33 -9.13
C THR A 470 -4.23 0.45 -7.96
N HIS A 471 -3.38 0.99 -7.10
CA HIS A 471 -3.24 0.42 -5.77
C HIS A 471 -4.58 0.52 -5.04
N LEU A 472 -4.84 -0.47 -4.19
CA LEU A 472 -6.01 -0.52 -3.36
C LEU A 472 -5.60 -0.92 -1.94
N SER A 473 -6.24 -0.29 -0.96
CA SER A 473 -6.17 -0.71 0.44
C SER A 473 -7.57 -0.80 1.01
N VAL A 474 -7.81 -1.74 1.91
CA VAL A 474 -9.14 -2.03 2.45
C VAL A 474 -9.08 -2.25 3.94
N THR A 475 -10.15 -1.88 4.62
CA THR A 475 -10.35 -2.15 6.04
C THR A 475 -11.85 -2.23 6.36
N THR A 476 -12.19 -2.61 7.58
CA THR A 476 -13.52 -2.45 8.14
C THR A 476 -13.42 -1.50 9.33
N LEU A 477 -14.39 -0.60 9.48
CA LEU A 477 -14.47 0.33 10.60
C LEU A 477 -15.84 0.24 11.28
N PRO A 478 -15.93 0.36 12.62
CA PRO A 478 -17.21 0.51 13.29
C PRO A 478 -17.94 1.78 12.81
N ASP A 479 -19.26 1.67 12.61
CA ASP A 479 -20.10 2.79 12.21
C ASP A 479 -20.91 3.40 13.36
N GLN A 480 -21.46 4.59 13.12
CA GLN A 480 -22.20 5.34 14.14
C GLN A 480 -23.57 4.74 14.51
N SER A 481 -24.04 3.72 13.77
CA SER A 481 -25.26 2.97 14.10
C SER A 481 -24.98 1.77 15.01
N GLY A 482 -23.70 1.45 15.24
CA GLY A 482 -23.25 0.29 16.03
C GLY A 482 -23.04 -0.98 15.19
N GLY A 483 -23.06 -0.85 13.85
CA GLY A 483 -22.59 -1.87 12.92
C GLY A 483 -21.15 -1.63 12.51
N ASP A 484 -20.76 -2.23 11.39
CA ASP A 484 -19.46 -2.07 10.76
C ASP A 484 -19.61 -1.66 9.29
N SER A 485 -18.69 -0.85 8.79
CA SER A 485 -18.61 -0.38 7.41
C SER A 485 -17.35 -0.86 6.72
N LEU A 486 -17.53 -1.51 5.57
CA LEU A 486 -16.47 -1.81 4.61
C LEU A 486 -15.90 -0.50 4.06
N CYS A 487 -14.58 -0.41 4.05
CA CYS A 487 -13.82 0.77 3.64
C CYS A 487 -12.83 0.38 2.54
N VAL A 488 -12.88 1.04 1.39
CA VAL A 488 -12.02 0.76 0.23
C VAL A 488 -11.38 2.07 -0.25
N PHE A 489 -10.06 2.04 -0.40
CA PHE A 489 -9.23 3.16 -0.85
C PHE A 489 -8.57 2.82 -2.17
N TYR A 490 -8.69 3.69 -3.17
CA TYR A 490 -8.13 3.53 -4.52
C TYR A 490 -8.11 4.88 -5.25
N GLN A 491 -7.57 4.96 -6.47
CA GLN A 491 -7.55 6.19 -7.28
C GLN A 491 -8.51 6.09 -8.47
N THR A 492 -9.20 7.18 -8.79
CA THR A 492 -10.10 7.28 -9.97
C THR A 492 -9.61 8.28 -11.02
N GLU A 493 -8.79 9.25 -10.63
CA GLU A 493 -8.21 10.28 -11.48
C GLU A 493 -6.66 10.32 -11.39
N GLY A 494 -6.09 9.77 -10.32
CA GLY A 494 -4.65 9.56 -10.11
C GLY A 494 -3.94 10.63 -9.29
N SER A 495 -4.51 11.83 -9.15
CA SER A 495 -4.14 12.79 -8.09
C SER A 495 -5.00 12.65 -6.84
N ASP A 496 -6.10 11.90 -6.94
CA ASP A 496 -7.05 11.64 -5.87
C ASP A 496 -6.65 10.45 -5.00
N ILE A 497 -7.28 10.35 -3.83
CA ILE A 497 -7.48 9.09 -3.12
C ILE A 497 -8.97 9.02 -2.83
N MET A 498 -9.68 8.12 -3.48
CA MET A 498 -11.08 7.84 -3.18
C MET A 498 -11.18 7.03 -1.90
N PHE A 499 -12.02 7.48 -0.98
CA PHE A 499 -12.48 6.72 0.17
C PHE A 499 -13.93 6.31 -0.07
N ALA A 500 -14.15 5.03 -0.38
CA ALA A 500 -15.46 4.44 -0.60
C ALA A 500 -15.88 3.60 0.61
N THR A 501 -17.10 3.80 1.09
CA THR A 501 -17.68 3.10 2.24
C THR A 501 -19.04 2.52 1.94
N ARG A 502 -19.35 1.39 2.60
CA ARG A 502 -20.66 0.73 2.61
C ARG A 502 -20.81 -0.02 3.92
N ASP A 503 -22.01 0.00 4.51
CA ASP A 503 -22.39 -0.94 5.58
C ASP A 503 -22.05 -2.39 5.16
N LEU A 504 -21.52 -3.15 6.13
CA LEU A 504 -21.01 -4.50 5.93
C LEU A 504 -22.08 -5.48 5.46
N VAL A 505 -23.32 -5.32 5.94
CA VAL A 505 -24.45 -6.22 5.67
C VAL A 505 -25.21 -5.81 4.41
N GLN A 506 -25.54 -4.52 4.27
CA GLN A 506 -26.34 -4.01 3.15
C GLN A 506 -26.25 -2.49 3.01
N GLY A 507 -26.12 -1.99 1.78
CA GLY A 507 -26.24 -0.55 1.53
C GLY A 507 -25.86 -0.17 0.11
N ALA A 508 -26.10 1.11 -0.22
CA ALA A 508 -25.42 1.74 -1.34
C ALA A 508 -23.99 2.12 -0.93
N TRP A 509 -23.05 2.06 -1.86
CA TRP A 509 -21.75 2.69 -1.65
C TRP A 509 -21.90 4.21 -1.59
N THR A 510 -21.13 4.83 -0.71
CA THR A 510 -20.88 6.27 -0.68
C THR A 510 -19.39 6.49 -0.80
N ALA A 511 -18.95 7.48 -1.58
CA ALA A 511 -17.52 7.65 -1.84
C ALA A 511 -17.14 9.12 -2.05
N ALA A 512 -16.08 9.56 -1.39
CA ALA A 512 -15.55 10.92 -1.47
C ALA A 512 -14.02 10.91 -1.65
N ALA A 513 -13.49 11.86 -2.40
CA ALA A 513 -12.04 12.05 -2.51
C ALA A 513 -11.51 12.65 -1.20
N LEU A 514 -10.38 12.12 -0.71
CA LEU A 514 -9.66 12.68 0.42
C LEU A 514 -8.95 13.97 0.02
N VAL A 515 -8.94 14.96 0.92
CA VAL A 515 -8.17 16.19 0.73
C VAL A 515 -6.71 15.91 1.05
N VAL A 516 -5.86 15.86 0.03
CA VAL A 516 -4.41 15.75 0.19
C VAL A 516 -3.78 17.15 0.13
N PRO A 517 -3.14 17.65 1.21
CA PRO A 517 -2.53 18.99 1.21
C PRO A 517 -1.31 19.07 0.29
N GLY A 518 -1.31 20.01 -0.66
CA GLY A 518 -0.21 20.19 -1.63
C GLY A 518 1.11 20.76 -1.07
N SER A 519 1.16 21.10 0.22
CA SER A 519 2.39 21.50 0.92
C SER A 519 2.61 20.63 2.14
#